data_AF-A0A485P1X6-F1
#
_entry.id   AF-A0A485P1X6-F1
#
_cell.length_a   1.000
_cell.length_b   1.000
_cell.length_c   1.000
_cell.angle_alpha   90.00
_cell.angle_beta   90.00
_cell.angle_gamma   90.00
#
_symmetry.space_group_name_H-M   'P 1'
#
loop_
_entity.id
_entity.type
_entity.pdbx_description
1 polymer ?
#
loop_
_entity_poly.entity_id
_entity_poly.type
_entity_poly.pdbx_seq_one_letter_code
_entity_poly.pdbx_strand_id
1 'polypeptide(L)'
;MADHNSSSCSPILTPHLTRLYFIVLIGGLMGIISILFLLVKMNTRSVTTTAVVNLVVVHSVFLVTVPFRLTYLIKHIWTFGLPFCKFVSAMLHIHMYLTFLFYVVILVIRYLIFFKRKDKVEFYRKLHAVAASTGMWLLVIVIVVPLVVSQYGNSETYDEKHCFKFHKELARAHVQVINYMIVTIVIAIAVILLVFQIFIIMSMVRKLRHSLLSHQEFWAQLKNLFFIGVILVCFLPYQFFRIYYLYVVAQSSDCNNTVAFYNEIFLSVTAISCFDLLLFVLGGSHCRQKIIDLWNCFLCR
;
A
#
# COMPACT_ATOMS: atom_id res chain seq x y z
N MET A 1 15.39 -1.68 -48.08
CA MET A 1 14.93 -2.67 -47.09
C MET A 1 15.72 -2.41 -45.83
N ALA A 2 15.15 -1.66 -44.88
CA ALA A 2 15.77 -1.39 -43.59
C ALA A 2 14.98 -2.17 -42.56
N ASP A 3 15.62 -3.16 -41.94
CA ASP A 3 15.07 -3.97 -40.87
C ASP A 3 14.80 -3.08 -39.65
N HIS A 4 13.51 -2.78 -39.41
CA HIS A 4 13.05 -2.27 -38.13
C HIS A 4 13.19 -3.40 -37.11
N ASN A 5 14.39 -3.49 -36.52
CA ASN A 5 14.68 -4.40 -35.42
C ASN A 5 13.89 -3.91 -34.20
N SER A 6 12.67 -4.43 -34.05
CA SER A 6 11.81 -4.23 -32.89
C SER A 6 12.55 -4.76 -31.65
N SER A 7 13.23 -3.85 -30.96
CA SER A 7 13.92 -4.12 -29.71
C SER A 7 12.89 -4.49 -28.64
N SER A 8 12.56 -5.78 -28.56
CA SER A 8 11.69 -6.36 -27.56
C SER A 8 12.23 -6.04 -26.16
N CYS A 9 11.58 -5.11 -25.48
CA CYS A 9 11.85 -4.70 -24.11
C CYS A 9 11.57 -5.82 -23.09
N SER A 10 12.32 -6.94 -23.07
CA SER A 10 12.45 -7.86 -21.89
C SER A 10 13.18 -9.18 -22.21
N PRO A 11 14.23 -9.53 -21.43
CA PRO A 11 14.20 -10.78 -20.63
C PRO A 11 14.76 -10.67 -19.18
N ILE A 12 15.41 -9.56 -18.79
CA ILE A 12 16.16 -9.46 -17.50
C ILE A 12 15.27 -9.09 -16.29
N LEU A 13 14.10 -8.48 -16.51
CA LEU A 13 13.19 -7.99 -15.46
C LEU A 13 12.46 -9.12 -14.69
N THR A 14 12.31 -10.26 -15.34
CA THR A 14 11.42 -11.33 -14.95
C THR A 14 11.75 -12.01 -13.61
N PRO A 15 13.00 -12.45 -13.34
CA PRO A 15 13.26 -13.26 -12.15
C PRO A 15 13.18 -12.48 -10.84
N HIS A 16 13.59 -11.20 -10.83
CA HIS A 16 13.54 -10.37 -9.63
C HIS A 16 12.10 -10.03 -9.24
N LEU A 17 11.28 -9.59 -10.21
CA LEU A 17 9.87 -9.33 -9.98
C LEU A 17 9.12 -10.61 -9.57
N THR A 18 9.39 -11.73 -10.24
CA THR A 18 8.75 -13.01 -9.93
C THR A 18 9.01 -13.40 -8.48
N ARG A 19 10.27 -13.37 -8.02
CA ARG A 19 10.61 -13.65 -6.61
C ARG A 19 9.89 -12.72 -5.64
N LEU A 20 9.87 -11.42 -5.93
CA LEU A 20 9.20 -10.43 -5.08
C LEU A 20 7.70 -10.74 -4.96
N TYR A 21 7.00 -10.96 -6.08
CA TYR A 21 5.57 -11.25 -6.06
C TYR A 21 5.23 -12.58 -5.36
N PHE A 22 6.09 -13.60 -5.46
CA PHE A 22 5.94 -14.82 -4.65
C PHE A 22 6.07 -14.54 -3.16
N ILE A 23 7.07 -13.77 -2.74
CA ILE A 23 7.26 -13.38 -1.33
C ILE A 23 6.04 -12.59 -0.83
N VAL A 24 5.57 -11.62 -1.62
CA VAL A 24 4.36 -10.83 -1.32
C VAL A 24 3.13 -11.71 -1.20
N LEU A 25 2.96 -12.68 -2.10
CA LEU A 25 1.82 -13.59 -2.07
C LEU A 25 1.80 -14.41 -0.79
N ILE A 26 2.91 -15.07 -0.47
CA ILE A 26 3.03 -15.93 0.71
C ILE A 26 2.89 -15.09 1.99
N GLY A 27 3.68 -14.03 2.12
CA GLY A 27 3.67 -13.19 3.32
C GLY A 27 2.36 -12.45 3.54
N GLY A 28 1.74 -11.95 2.46
CA GLY A 28 0.43 -11.30 2.52
C GLY A 28 -0.68 -12.26 2.93
N LEU A 29 -0.71 -13.48 2.38
CA LEU A 29 -1.68 -14.51 2.77
C LEU A 29 -1.49 -14.91 4.24
N MET A 30 -0.25 -15.13 4.68
CA MET A 30 0.07 -15.41 6.09
C MET A 30 -0.39 -14.28 7.01
N GLY A 31 -0.17 -13.03 6.62
CA GLY A 31 -0.64 -11.84 7.34
C GLY A 31 -2.16 -11.79 7.48
N ILE A 32 -2.88 -12.00 6.38
CA ILE A 32 -4.36 -12.02 6.36
C ILE A 32 -4.89 -13.15 7.25
N ILE A 33 -4.37 -14.37 7.14
CA ILE A 33 -4.84 -15.50 7.94
C ILE A 33 -4.59 -15.23 9.43
N SER A 34 -3.39 -14.72 9.76
CA SER A 34 -2.99 -14.44 11.15
C SER A 34 -3.89 -13.36 11.78
N ILE A 35 -4.17 -12.28 11.06
CA ILE A 35 -5.01 -11.20 11.58
C ILE A 35 -6.47 -11.62 11.68
N LEU A 36 -6.99 -12.42 10.74
CA LEU A 36 -8.36 -12.95 10.82
C LEU A 36 -8.57 -13.80 12.08
N PHE A 37 -7.60 -14.65 12.44
CA PHE A 37 -7.66 -15.42 13.68
C PHE A 37 -7.67 -14.55 14.94
N LEU A 38 -6.90 -13.44 14.93
CA LEU A 38 -6.95 -12.47 16.02
C LEU A 38 -8.24 -11.65 16.02
N LEU A 39 -8.79 -11.29 14.86
CA LEU A 39 -10.02 -10.50 14.74
C LEU A 39 -11.22 -11.21 15.40
N VAL A 40 -11.29 -12.54 15.35
CA VAL A 40 -12.29 -13.34 16.08
C VAL A 40 -12.23 -13.11 17.59
N LYS A 41 -11.05 -12.81 18.13
CA LYS A 41 -10.80 -12.58 19.56
C LYS A 41 -10.75 -11.10 19.93
N MET A 42 -10.67 -10.20 18.94
CA MET A 42 -10.60 -8.76 19.16
C MET A 42 -12.01 -8.18 19.34
N ASN A 43 -12.12 -7.17 20.19
CA ASN A 43 -13.33 -6.38 20.24
C ASN A 43 -13.52 -5.65 18.90
N THR A 44 -14.51 -6.07 18.12
CA THR A 44 -14.88 -5.51 16.80
C THR A 44 -15.30 -4.04 16.85
N ARG A 45 -15.37 -3.47 18.05
CA ARG A 45 -15.96 -2.16 18.36
C ARG A 45 -14.95 -1.01 18.42
N SER A 46 -13.67 -1.23 18.10
CA SER A 46 -12.61 -0.21 18.11
C SER A 46 -12.31 0.33 16.72
N VAL A 47 -11.99 1.63 16.62
CA VAL A 47 -11.50 2.30 15.39
C VAL A 47 -10.33 1.53 14.78
N THR A 48 -9.44 0.99 15.61
CA THR A 48 -8.29 0.20 15.12
C THR A 48 -8.76 -1.10 14.47
N THR A 49 -9.77 -1.77 15.04
CA THR A 49 -10.31 -3.02 14.49
C THR A 49 -11.01 -2.77 13.15
N THR A 50 -11.82 -1.72 13.03
CA THR A 50 -12.46 -1.33 11.75
C THR A 50 -11.44 -1.04 10.66
N ALA A 51 -10.37 -0.31 11.00
CA ALA A 51 -9.34 0.02 10.03
C ALA A 51 -8.52 -1.21 9.59
N VAL A 52 -8.23 -2.12 10.51
CA VAL A 52 -7.58 -3.42 10.20
C VAL A 52 -8.46 -4.24 9.25
N VAL A 53 -9.78 -4.27 9.45
CA VAL A 53 -10.72 -4.96 8.54
C VAL A 53 -10.67 -4.36 7.13
N ASN A 54 -10.65 -3.03 7.00
CA ASN A 54 -10.52 -2.37 5.70
C ASN A 54 -9.20 -2.72 5.00
N LEU A 55 -8.09 -2.73 5.75
CA LEU A 55 -6.79 -3.15 5.21
C LEU A 55 -6.83 -4.60 4.72
N VAL A 56 -7.43 -5.52 5.48
CA VAL A 56 -7.62 -6.91 5.06
C VAL A 56 -8.33 -7.00 3.71
N VAL A 57 -9.39 -6.20 3.49
CA VAL A 57 -10.10 -6.19 2.20
C VAL A 57 -9.18 -5.70 1.07
N VAL A 58 -8.49 -4.58 1.27
CA VAL A 58 -7.55 -4.02 0.27
C VAL A 58 -6.45 -5.02 -0.11
N HIS A 59 -5.81 -5.64 0.90
CA HIS A 59 -4.77 -6.63 0.67
C HIS A 59 -5.31 -7.89 -0.01
N SER A 60 -6.50 -8.36 0.37
CA SER A 60 -7.13 -9.54 -0.25
C SER A 60 -7.39 -9.33 -1.73
N VAL A 61 -8.00 -8.19 -2.10
CA VAL A 61 -8.28 -7.87 -3.51
C VAL A 61 -6.98 -7.80 -4.31
N PHE A 62 -5.94 -7.16 -3.77
CA PHE A 62 -4.63 -7.10 -4.43
C PHE A 62 -4.01 -8.50 -4.61
N LEU A 63 -3.97 -9.31 -3.55
CA LEU A 63 -3.36 -10.63 -3.58
C LEU A 63 -4.06 -11.59 -4.54
N VAL A 64 -5.38 -11.46 -4.75
CA VAL A 64 -6.11 -12.23 -5.78
C VAL A 64 -5.60 -11.91 -7.19
N THR A 65 -5.12 -10.69 -7.45
CA THR A 65 -4.56 -10.33 -8.77
C THR A 65 -3.12 -10.78 -8.99
N VAL A 66 -2.36 -11.04 -7.92
CA VAL A 66 -0.93 -11.38 -7.99
C VAL A 66 -0.65 -12.67 -8.79
N PRO A 67 -1.39 -13.78 -8.65
CA PRO A 67 -1.20 -15.00 -9.45
C PRO A 67 -1.27 -14.78 -10.96
N PHE A 68 -2.13 -13.87 -11.42
CA PHE A 68 -2.25 -13.55 -12.85
C PHE A 68 -1.03 -12.80 -13.35
N ARG A 69 -0.52 -11.86 -12.55
CA ARG A 69 0.75 -11.17 -12.84
C ARG A 69 1.94 -12.13 -12.83
N LEU A 70 1.99 -13.08 -11.88
CA LEU A 70 3.00 -14.14 -11.85
C LEU A 70 2.94 -15.04 -13.09
N THR A 71 1.74 -15.41 -13.54
CA THR A 71 1.55 -16.21 -14.76
C THR A 71 2.13 -15.50 -15.98
N TYR A 72 1.88 -14.18 -16.10
CA TYR A 72 2.49 -13.37 -17.15
C TYR A 72 4.01 -13.29 -17.06
N LEU A 73 4.55 -13.09 -15.85
CA LEU A 73 6.00 -13.04 -15.65
C LEU A 73 6.64 -14.38 -16.06
N ILE A 74 6.04 -15.52 -15.72
CA ILE A 74 6.61 -16.83 -16.04
C ILE A 74 6.44 -17.20 -17.52
N LYS A 75 5.25 -16.95 -18.10
CA LYS A 75 4.91 -17.39 -19.45
C LYS A 75 5.21 -16.36 -20.54
N HIS A 76 5.51 -15.11 -20.15
CA HIS A 76 5.74 -13.97 -21.04
C HIS A 76 4.58 -13.61 -21.99
N ILE A 77 3.42 -14.23 -21.83
CA ILE A 77 2.24 -14.07 -22.69
C ILE A 77 1.02 -13.86 -21.79
N TRP A 78 0.19 -12.87 -22.14
CA TRP A 78 -1.09 -12.62 -21.48
C TRP A 78 -2.23 -13.33 -22.23
N THR A 79 -3.07 -14.08 -21.50
CA THR A 79 -4.16 -14.88 -22.09
C THR A 79 -5.55 -14.56 -21.53
N PHE A 80 -5.67 -13.55 -20.66
CA PHE A 80 -6.91 -13.24 -19.93
C PHE A 80 -7.67 -12.04 -20.51
N GLY A 81 -7.30 -11.59 -21.71
CA GLY A 81 -7.92 -10.46 -22.40
C GLY A 81 -7.45 -9.09 -21.91
N LEU A 82 -7.61 -8.08 -22.77
CA LEU A 82 -7.12 -6.72 -22.55
C LEU A 82 -7.77 -6.01 -21.33
N PRO A 83 -9.10 -6.10 -21.08
CA PRO A 83 -9.71 -5.44 -19.93
C PRO A 83 -9.13 -5.91 -18.59
N PHE A 84 -8.90 -7.22 -18.46
CA PHE A 84 -8.31 -7.79 -17.26
C PHE A 84 -6.82 -7.45 -17.12
N CYS A 85 -6.07 -7.37 -18.24
CA CYS A 85 -4.69 -6.86 -18.23
C CYS A 85 -4.64 -5.44 -17.65
N LYS A 86 -5.51 -4.54 -18.12
CA LYS A 86 -5.61 -3.17 -17.61
C LYS A 86 -5.91 -3.17 -16.11
N PHE A 87 -6.88 -3.98 -15.67
CA PHE A 87 -7.24 -4.09 -14.26
C PHE A 87 -6.08 -4.58 -13.39
N VAL A 88 -5.42 -5.68 -13.75
CA VAL A 88 -4.29 -6.24 -12.97
C VAL A 88 -3.10 -5.28 -12.97
N SER A 89 -2.87 -4.54 -14.06
CA SER A 89 -1.84 -3.51 -14.11
C SER A 89 -2.17 -2.31 -13.22
N ALA A 90 -3.42 -1.86 -13.23
CA ALA A 90 -3.92 -0.77 -12.39
C ALA A 90 -3.93 -1.13 -10.89
N MET A 91 -4.17 -2.41 -10.57
CA MET A 91 -4.42 -2.88 -9.22
C MET A 91 -3.29 -2.55 -8.25
N LEU A 92 -2.04 -2.51 -8.70
CA LEU A 92 -0.92 -2.21 -7.83
C LEU A 92 -0.88 -0.73 -7.41
N HIS A 93 -1.16 0.20 -8.34
CA HIS A 93 -1.37 1.61 -8.00
C HIS A 93 -2.59 1.80 -7.09
N ILE A 94 -3.70 1.14 -7.43
CA ILE A 94 -4.94 1.17 -6.64
C ILE A 94 -4.64 0.70 -5.20
N HIS A 95 -3.94 -0.43 -5.05
CA HIS A 95 -3.51 -1.00 -3.77
C HIS A 95 -2.67 -0.01 -2.97
N MET A 96 -1.60 0.52 -3.57
CA MET A 96 -0.72 1.50 -2.92
C MET A 96 -1.49 2.72 -2.39
N TYR A 97 -2.33 3.34 -3.23
CA TYR A 97 -3.07 4.53 -2.84
C TYR A 97 -4.16 4.23 -1.80
N LEU A 98 -4.89 3.11 -1.93
CA LEU A 98 -5.87 2.68 -0.93
C LEU A 98 -5.21 2.45 0.43
N THR A 99 -4.13 1.67 0.48
CA THR A 99 -3.41 1.39 1.73
C THR A 99 -2.86 2.67 2.34
N PHE A 100 -2.30 3.58 1.54
CA PHE A 100 -1.85 4.90 2.01
C PHE A 100 -3.00 5.70 2.64
N LEU A 101 -4.14 5.82 1.95
CA LEU A 101 -5.31 6.55 2.46
C LEU A 101 -5.84 5.97 3.77
N PHE A 102 -5.90 4.64 3.89
CA PHE A 102 -6.29 3.99 5.14
C PHE A 102 -5.30 4.29 6.26
N TYR A 103 -3.99 4.27 6.02
CA TYR A 103 -2.99 4.65 7.01
C TYR A 103 -3.13 6.11 7.45
N VAL A 104 -3.34 7.03 6.51
CA VAL A 104 -3.57 8.46 6.80
C VAL A 104 -4.76 8.60 7.75
N VAL A 105 -5.89 7.96 7.44
CA VAL A 105 -7.09 8.05 8.27
C VAL A 105 -6.89 7.42 9.65
N ILE A 106 -6.20 6.28 9.74
CA ILE A 106 -5.84 5.68 11.04
C ILE A 106 -5.04 6.67 11.89
N LEU A 107 -4.00 7.28 11.31
CA LEU A 107 -3.11 8.19 12.01
C LEU A 107 -3.85 9.48 12.42
N VAL A 108 -4.63 10.08 11.51
CA VAL A 108 -5.43 11.28 11.80
C VAL A 108 -6.43 11.03 12.92
N ILE A 109 -7.19 9.92 12.87
CA ILE A 109 -8.15 9.61 13.96
C ILE A 109 -7.40 9.45 15.29
N ARG A 110 -6.23 8.80 15.30
CA ARG A 110 -5.43 8.64 16.52
C ARG A 110 -4.86 9.97 17.02
N TYR A 111 -4.47 10.88 16.15
CA TYR A 111 -4.04 12.23 16.53
C TYR A 111 -5.20 13.02 17.13
N LEU A 112 -6.37 12.96 16.50
CA LEU A 112 -7.57 13.59 17.04
C LEU A 112 -7.93 13.05 18.42
N ILE A 113 -7.87 11.73 18.63
CA ILE A 113 -8.11 11.10 19.95
C ILE A 113 -7.08 11.57 20.98
N PHE A 114 -5.80 11.69 20.59
CA PHE A 114 -4.73 12.17 21.47
C PHE A 114 -4.95 13.63 21.89
N PHE A 115 -5.27 14.52 20.95
CA PHE A 115 -5.48 15.95 21.23
C PHE A 115 -6.81 16.24 21.94
N LYS A 116 -7.88 15.51 21.63
CA LYS A 116 -9.23 15.73 22.21
C LYS A 116 -9.46 15.10 23.59
N ARG A 117 -8.40 14.75 24.34
CA ARG A 117 -8.40 14.22 25.72
C ARG A 117 -9.75 13.59 26.14
N LYS A 118 -10.06 12.42 25.59
CA LYS A 118 -11.19 11.52 25.91
C LYS A 118 -12.35 12.14 26.71
N ASP A 119 -13.26 12.87 26.05
CA ASP A 119 -14.57 13.14 26.63
C ASP A 119 -15.72 12.57 25.77
N LYS A 120 -16.30 11.51 26.32
CA LYS A 120 -17.73 11.12 26.28
C LYS A 120 -18.44 10.92 24.94
N VAL A 121 -17.92 10.14 23.98
CA VAL A 121 -18.83 9.65 22.91
C VAL A 121 -18.43 8.33 22.23
N GLU A 122 -18.46 7.21 22.97
CA GLU A 122 -18.06 5.91 22.43
C GLU A 122 -19.05 5.31 21.40
N PHE A 123 -20.32 5.70 21.45
CA PHE A 123 -21.37 5.22 20.54
C PHE A 123 -21.35 5.95 19.18
N TYR A 124 -21.34 7.28 19.20
CA TYR A 124 -21.29 8.09 17.97
C TYR A 124 -19.99 7.83 17.19
N ARG A 125 -18.85 7.62 17.87
CA ARG A 125 -17.56 7.29 17.23
C ARG A 125 -17.62 6.04 16.33
N LYS A 126 -18.54 5.10 16.58
CA LYS A 126 -18.68 3.86 15.79
C LYS A 126 -19.49 4.08 14.51
N LEU A 127 -20.66 4.71 14.62
CA LEU A 127 -21.51 4.99 13.46
C LEU A 127 -20.78 5.94 12.50
N HIS A 128 -20.10 6.95 13.05
CA HIS A 128 -19.23 7.82 12.25
C HIS A 128 -18.05 7.08 11.63
N ALA A 129 -17.41 6.11 12.31
CA ALA A 129 -16.28 5.37 11.73
C ALA A 129 -16.72 4.40 10.61
N VAL A 130 -17.84 3.70 10.78
CA VAL A 130 -18.38 2.80 9.75
C VAL A 130 -18.93 3.62 8.58
N ALA A 131 -19.72 4.67 8.83
CA ALA A 131 -20.24 5.53 7.77
C ALA A 131 -19.11 6.27 7.02
N ALA A 132 -18.07 6.76 7.73
CA ALA A 132 -16.90 7.35 7.09
C ALA A 132 -16.10 6.32 6.30
N SER A 133 -16.02 5.07 6.78
CA SER A 133 -15.38 3.97 6.05
C SER A 133 -16.15 3.64 4.77
N THR A 134 -17.47 3.49 4.83
CA THR A 134 -18.31 3.23 3.66
C THR A 134 -18.26 4.40 2.68
N GLY A 135 -18.36 5.64 3.16
CA GLY A 135 -18.23 6.84 2.34
C GLY A 135 -16.85 6.96 1.69
N MET A 136 -15.78 6.61 2.41
CA MET A 136 -14.42 6.55 1.86
C MET A 136 -14.32 5.49 0.77
N TRP A 137 -14.82 4.28 0.98
CA TRP A 137 -14.80 3.24 -0.05
C TRP A 137 -15.50 3.69 -1.33
N LEU A 138 -16.67 4.30 -1.21
CA LEU A 138 -17.39 4.86 -2.35
C LEU A 138 -16.56 5.95 -3.05
N LEU A 139 -16.01 6.90 -2.29
CA LEU A 139 -15.19 7.97 -2.85
C LEU A 139 -13.93 7.44 -3.55
N VAL A 140 -13.24 6.48 -2.94
CA VAL A 140 -12.00 5.92 -3.48
C VAL A 140 -12.28 5.05 -4.70
N ILE A 141 -13.34 4.24 -4.68
CA ILE A 141 -13.74 3.46 -5.86
C ILE A 141 -14.13 4.40 -7.00
N VAL A 142 -14.91 5.46 -6.73
CA VAL A 142 -15.38 6.39 -7.78
C VAL A 142 -14.27 7.28 -8.33
N ILE A 143 -13.26 7.62 -7.54
CA ILE A 143 -12.17 8.50 -7.98
C ILE A 143 -10.98 7.69 -8.50
N VAL A 144 -10.43 6.79 -7.69
CA VAL A 144 -9.16 6.12 -7.99
C VAL A 144 -9.35 5.08 -9.09
N VAL A 145 -10.43 4.29 -9.08
CA VAL A 145 -10.60 3.24 -10.10
C VAL A 145 -10.82 3.85 -11.48
N PRO A 146 -11.76 4.80 -11.71
CA PRO A 146 -11.91 5.45 -13.01
C PRO A 146 -10.70 6.24 -13.47
N LEU A 147 -10.00 6.96 -12.58
CA LEU A 147 -8.79 7.69 -12.97
C LEU A 147 -7.67 6.75 -13.43
N VAL A 148 -7.51 5.60 -12.78
CA VAL A 148 -6.50 4.63 -13.21
C VAL A 148 -6.97 3.86 -14.45
N VAL A 149 -8.23 3.40 -14.50
CA VAL A 149 -8.76 2.62 -15.62
C VAL A 149 -8.90 3.45 -16.91
N SER A 150 -9.31 4.72 -16.83
CA SER A 150 -9.42 5.61 -17.99
C SER A 150 -8.08 6.00 -18.61
N GLN A 151 -6.98 5.85 -17.86
CA GLN A 151 -5.64 6.22 -18.30
C GLN A 151 -4.82 5.02 -18.77
N TYR A 152 -5.24 3.80 -18.47
CA TYR A 152 -4.54 2.58 -18.86
C TYR A 152 -5.06 2.03 -20.21
N GLY A 153 -4.20 2.09 -21.23
CA GLY A 153 -4.35 1.32 -22.46
C GLY A 153 -5.41 1.82 -23.44
N ASN A 154 -5.53 3.14 -23.61
CA ASN A 154 -6.49 3.74 -24.55
C ASN A 154 -5.88 4.06 -25.93
N SER A 155 -4.58 3.80 -26.13
CA SER A 155 -3.98 3.81 -27.46
C SER A 155 -4.45 2.61 -28.28
N GLU A 156 -4.74 2.83 -29.57
CA GLU A 156 -5.27 1.83 -30.51
C GLU A 156 -4.28 0.71 -30.89
N THR A 157 -3.07 0.69 -30.32
CA THR A 157 -1.94 -0.14 -30.80
C THR A 157 -1.37 -1.15 -29.78
N TYR A 158 -2.19 -1.66 -28.86
CA TYR A 158 -1.71 -2.66 -27.89
C TYR A 158 -1.94 -4.09 -28.39
N ASP A 159 -0.86 -4.87 -28.47
CA ASP A 159 -0.92 -6.31 -28.67
C ASP A 159 -1.54 -6.98 -27.44
N GLU A 160 -2.62 -7.74 -27.65
CA GLU A 160 -3.34 -8.46 -26.60
C GLU A 160 -2.45 -9.45 -25.84
N LYS A 161 -1.33 -9.87 -26.44
CA LYS A 161 -0.37 -10.82 -25.85
C LYS A 161 0.62 -10.19 -24.88
N HIS A 162 0.84 -8.88 -24.94
CA HIS A 162 1.84 -8.18 -24.12
C HIS A 162 1.21 -7.16 -23.16
N CYS A 163 1.10 -7.56 -21.89
CA CYS A 163 0.55 -6.72 -20.82
C CYS A 163 1.63 -5.85 -20.13
N PHE A 164 1.20 -4.84 -19.37
CA PHE A 164 2.04 -3.94 -18.53
C PHE A 164 2.94 -2.95 -19.29
N LYS A 165 2.71 -2.70 -20.58
CA LYS A 165 3.47 -1.73 -21.40
C LYS A 165 2.72 -0.41 -21.61
N PHE A 166 2.27 0.24 -20.53
CA PHE A 166 1.41 1.43 -20.62
C PHE A 166 2.15 2.78 -20.61
N HIS A 167 3.44 2.76 -20.96
CA HIS A 167 4.31 3.93 -20.89
C HIS A 167 3.89 5.10 -21.79
N LYS A 168 3.35 4.79 -22.98
CA LYS A 168 2.99 5.79 -24.00
C LYS A 168 1.96 6.81 -23.50
N GLU A 169 1.03 6.38 -22.64
CA GLU A 169 -0.01 7.25 -22.09
C GLU A 169 0.55 8.28 -21.11
N LEU A 170 1.67 7.96 -20.47
CA LEU A 170 2.36 8.82 -19.50
C LEU A 170 3.10 9.99 -20.17
N ALA A 171 3.33 9.94 -21.48
CA ALA A 171 3.91 11.06 -22.24
C ALA A 171 2.91 12.21 -22.47
N ARG A 172 1.60 11.97 -22.25
CA ARG A 172 0.57 13.00 -22.43
C ARG A 172 0.64 14.03 -21.30
N ALA A 173 0.71 15.32 -21.64
CA ALA A 173 0.91 16.40 -20.68
C ALA A 173 -0.11 16.40 -19.52
N HIS A 174 -1.41 16.20 -19.81
CA HIS A 174 -2.43 16.15 -18.76
C HIS A 174 -2.23 14.99 -17.77
N VAL A 175 -1.72 13.84 -18.24
CA VAL A 175 -1.43 12.67 -17.40
C VAL A 175 -0.22 12.94 -16.51
N GLN A 176 0.81 13.62 -17.05
CA GLN A 176 1.97 14.03 -16.27
C GLN A 176 1.60 15.00 -15.16
N VAL A 177 0.78 16.03 -15.46
CA VAL A 177 0.31 17.00 -14.45
C VAL A 177 -0.44 16.29 -13.32
N ILE A 178 -1.38 15.39 -13.66
CA ILE A 178 -2.12 14.61 -12.65
C ILE A 178 -1.17 13.76 -11.80
N ASN A 179 -0.20 13.08 -12.41
CA ASN A 179 0.78 12.28 -11.68
C ASN A 179 1.64 13.14 -10.74
N TYR A 180 2.15 14.29 -11.20
CA TYR A 180 2.91 15.21 -10.35
C TYR A 180 2.09 15.72 -9.18
N MET A 181 0.82 16.10 -9.40
CA MET A 181 -0.08 16.52 -8.33
C MET A 181 -0.28 15.43 -7.29
N ILE A 182 -0.55 14.19 -7.72
CA ILE A 182 -0.73 13.05 -6.81
C ILE A 182 0.54 12.78 -6.00
N VAL A 183 1.70 12.71 -6.66
CA VAL A 183 2.99 12.44 -6.01
C VAL A 183 3.30 13.51 -4.97
N THR A 184 3.14 14.80 -5.32
CA THR A 184 3.36 15.91 -4.39
C THR A 184 2.42 15.84 -3.19
N ILE A 185 1.14 15.55 -3.40
CA ILE A 185 0.15 15.40 -2.32
C ILE A 185 0.54 14.25 -1.38
N VAL A 186 0.93 13.10 -1.91
CA VAL A 186 1.33 11.93 -1.11
C VAL A 186 2.55 12.24 -0.25
N ILE A 187 3.59 12.86 -0.84
CA ILE A 187 4.80 13.25 -0.12
C ILE A 187 4.46 14.28 0.97
N ALA A 188 3.68 15.31 0.64
CA ALA A 188 3.28 16.35 1.60
C ALA A 188 2.52 15.76 2.79
N ILE A 189 1.54 14.89 2.55
CA ILE A 189 0.78 14.22 3.62
C ILE A 189 1.70 13.34 4.46
N ALA A 190 2.60 12.56 3.85
CA ALA A 190 3.54 11.70 4.58
C ALA A 190 4.45 12.53 5.52
N VAL A 191 4.97 13.66 5.04
CA VAL A 191 5.78 14.58 5.86
C VAL A 191 4.97 15.18 6.99
N ILE A 192 3.74 15.65 6.71
CA ILE A 192 2.85 16.22 7.74
C ILE A 192 2.59 15.19 8.85
N LEU A 193 2.24 13.95 8.50
CA LEU A 193 2.00 12.89 9.47
C LEU A 193 3.22 12.60 10.33
N LEU A 194 4.42 12.55 9.72
CA LEU A 194 5.67 12.34 10.43
C LEU A 194 5.97 13.48 11.41
N VAL A 195 5.80 14.73 10.99
CA VAL A 195 6.00 15.91 11.86
C VAL A 195 5.04 15.89 13.04
N PHE A 196 3.75 15.61 12.82
CA PHE A 196 2.77 15.48 13.89
C PHE A 196 3.12 14.33 14.85
N GLN A 197 3.59 13.18 14.34
CA GLN A 197 4.02 12.06 15.18
C GLN A 197 5.20 12.45 16.08
N ILE A 198 6.23 13.08 15.50
CA ILE A 198 7.41 13.52 16.25
C ILE A 198 7.00 14.53 17.33
N PHE A 199 6.13 15.50 16.98
CA PHE A 199 5.62 16.48 17.93
C PHE A 199 4.86 15.81 19.09
N ILE A 200 4.00 14.83 18.80
CA ILE A 200 3.26 14.07 19.82
C ILE A 200 4.20 13.30 20.74
N ILE A 201 5.20 12.60 20.19
CA ILE A 201 6.21 11.85 20.96
C ILE A 201 7.01 12.83 21.85
N MET A 202 7.47 13.94 21.29
CA MET A 202 8.20 14.98 22.03
C MET A 202 7.36 15.57 23.16
N SER A 203 6.10 15.90 22.90
CA SER A 203 5.17 16.39 23.94
C SER A 203 4.91 15.34 25.01
N MET A 204 4.84 14.06 24.65
CA MET A 204 4.65 12.96 25.59
C MET A 204 5.88 12.79 26.47
N VAL A 205 7.10 12.70 25.90
CA VAL A 205 8.35 12.57 26.65
C VAL A 205 8.55 13.73 27.64
N ARG A 206 8.23 14.97 27.25
CA ARG A 206 8.28 16.13 28.15
C ARG A 206 7.32 16.00 29.34
N LYS A 207 6.13 15.43 29.15
CA LYS A 207 5.13 15.20 30.21
C LYS A 207 5.41 13.93 31.04
N LEU A 208 6.02 12.91 30.43
CA LEU A 208 6.34 11.59 31.02
C LEU A 208 7.32 11.68 32.18
N ARG A 209 8.09 12.76 32.28
CA ARG A 209 8.92 13.06 33.45
C ARG A 209 8.12 13.07 34.77
N HIS A 210 6.77 13.07 34.72
CA HIS A 210 5.89 13.15 35.89
C HIS A 210 4.85 12.01 36.10
N SER A 211 4.73 10.93 35.29
CA SER A 211 3.68 9.90 35.54
C SER A 211 3.83 8.51 34.88
N LEU A 212 3.40 7.47 35.61
CA LEU A 212 3.31 6.04 35.25
C LEU A 212 2.16 5.65 34.28
N LEU A 213 1.20 6.55 33.97
CA LEU A 213 0.16 6.31 32.93
C LEU A 213 0.73 6.17 31.49
N SER A 214 2.04 6.43 31.36
CA SER A 214 2.88 6.36 30.17
C SER A 214 2.77 5.08 29.33
N HIS A 215 2.71 3.90 29.97
CA HIS A 215 2.97 2.65 29.24
C HIS A 215 1.96 2.38 28.12
N GLN A 216 0.65 2.47 28.39
CA GLN A 216 -0.38 2.19 27.39
C GLN A 216 -0.41 3.23 26.25
N GLU A 217 -0.16 4.50 26.57
CA GLU A 217 -0.10 5.57 25.57
C GLU A 217 1.16 5.46 24.70
N PHE A 218 2.31 5.09 25.29
CA PHE A 218 3.55 4.82 24.58
C PHE A 218 3.40 3.68 23.57
N TRP A 219 2.77 2.56 23.97
CA TRP A 219 2.47 1.46 23.06
C TRP A 219 1.53 1.86 21.91
N ALA A 220 0.61 2.79 22.14
CA ALA A 220 -0.25 3.33 21.09
C ALA A 220 0.55 4.18 20.09
N GLN A 221 1.51 4.98 20.55
CA GLN A 221 2.40 5.77 19.68
C GLN A 221 3.38 4.90 18.90
N LEU A 222 3.91 3.82 19.49
CA LEU A 222 4.76 2.86 18.79
C LEU A 222 4.04 2.22 17.61
N LYS A 223 2.74 1.90 17.76
CA LYS A 223 1.91 1.40 16.66
C LYS A 223 1.69 2.44 15.56
N ASN A 224 1.63 3.73 15.89
CA ASN A 224 1.53 4.80 14.87
C ASN A 224 2.85 4.93 14.10
N LEU A 225 3.97 4.86 14.80
CA LEU A 225 5.30 4.89 14.20
C LEU A 225 5.51 3.71 13.26
N PHE A 226 4.96 2.54 13.58
CA PHE A 226 4.96 1.38 12.68
C PHE A 226 4.32 1.69 11.32
N PHE A 227 3.08 2.22 11.30
CA PHE A 227 2.40 2.57 10.04
C PHE A 227 3.15 3.67 9.27
N ILE A 228 3.70 4.66 9.97
CA ILE A 228 4.55 5.69 9.34
C ILE A 228 5.81 5.04 8.73
N GLY A 229 6.45 4.12 9.44
CA GLY A 229 7.59 3.36 8.93
C GLY A 229 7.25 2.62 7.63
N VAL A 230 6.08 1.99 7.55
CA VAL A 230 5.62 1.36 6.29
C VAL A 230 5.47 2.39 5.17
N ILE A 231 4.90 3.57 5.43
CA ILE A 231 4.80 4.65 4.43
C ILE A 231 6.19 5.07 3.94
N LEU A 232 7.13 5.30 4.86
CA LEU A 232 8.48 5.77 4.53
C LEU A 232 9.28 4.73 3.75
N VAL A 233 9.16 3.45 4.09
CA VAL A 233 9.96 2.37 3.48
C VAL A 233 9.32 1.85 2.20
N CYS A 234 8.00 1.69 2.17
CA CYS A 234 7.33 1.05 1.04
C CYS A 234 6.85 2.06 -0.01
N PHE A 235 6.43 3.27 0.38
CA PHE A 235 5.76 4.19 -0.55
C PHE A 235 6.63 5.35 -0.99
N LEU A 236 7.32 6.03 -0.07
CA LEU A 236 8.14 7.19 -0.43
C LEU A 236 9.22 6.93 -1.50
N PRO A 237 9.96 5.80 -1.48
CA PRO A 237 11.00 5.55 -2.49
C PRO A 237 10.42 5.54 -3.90
N TYR A 238 9.25 4.93 -4.08
CA TYR A 238 8.53 4.94 -5.34
C TYR A 238 8.06 6.36 -5.72
N GLN A 239 7.52 7.13 -4.77
CA GLN A 239 7.06 8.50 -5.06
C GLN A 239 8.21 9.40 -5.54
N PHE A 240 9.37 9.36 -4.89
CA PHE A 240 10.55 10.11 -5.34
C PHE A 240 11.05 9.64 -6.71
N PHE A 241 11.15 8.32 -6.91
CA PHE A 241 11.59 7.77 -8.19
C PHE A 241 10.60 8.10 -9.32
N ARG A 242 9.30 8.16 -9.02
CA ARG A 242 8.26 8.52 -9.98
C ARG A 242 8.42 9.94 -10.50
N ILE A 243 8.84 10.91 -9.67
CA ILE A 243 9.17 12.28 -10.10
C ILE A 243 10.28 12.25 -11.15
N TYR A 244 11.37 11.53 -10.84
CA TYR A 244 12.51 11.37 -11.74
C TYR A 244 12.11 10.68 -13.05
N TYR A 245 11.30 9.62 -12.96
CA TYR A 245 10.79 8.93 -14.14
C TYR A 245 9.96 9.84 -15.04
N LEU A 246 9.02 10.61 -14.47
CA LEU A 246 8.21 11.56 -15.23
C LEU A 246 9.06 12.63 -15.93
N TYR A 247 10.11 13.11 -15.25
CA TYR A 247 11.03 14.09 -15.81
C TYR A 247 11.76 13.53 -17.05
N VAL A 248 12.29 12.30 -16.95
CA VAL A 248 12.96 11.64 -18.08
C VAL A 248 11.99 11.42 -19.24
N VAL A 249 10.78 10.95 -18.96
CA VAL A 249 9.74 10.71 -19.98
C VAL A 249 9.29 11.99 -20.69
N ALA A 250 9.28 13.12 -19.98
CA ALA A 250 8.96 14.41 -20.59
C ALA A 250 10.08 14.92 -21.52
N GLN A 251 11.32 14.51 -21.29
CA GLN A 251 12.50 15.02 -22.02
C GLN A 251 12.93 14.13 -23.20
N SER A 252 12.70 12.81 -23.15
CA SER A 252 13.08 11.87 -24.20
C SER A 252 11.86 11.20 -24.83
N SER A 253 11.72 11.28 -26.16
CA SER A 253 10.74 10.50 -26.93
C SER A 253 11.08 9.00 -27.00
N ASP A 254 12.34 8.65 -26.75
CA ASP A 254 12.82 7.26 -26.79
C ASP A 254 12.71 6.56 -25.43
N CYS A 255 12.21 5.32 -25.45
CA CYS A 255 12.02 4.49 -24.27
C CYS A 255 13.38 4.10 -23.66
N ASN A 256 13.80 4.79 -22.59
CA ASN A 256 14.95 4.35 -21.81
C ASN A 256 14.57 3.13 -20.94
N ASN A 257 14.84 1.94 -21.47
CA ASN A 257 14.51 0.65 -20.87
C ASN A 257 14.99 0.51 -19.41
N THR A 258 16.11 1.13 -19.06
CA THR A 258 16.69 1.09 -17.72
C THR A 258 15.84 1.85 -16.71
N VAL A 259 15.33 3.03 -17.06
CA VAL A 259 14.54 3.85 -16.12
C VAL A 259 13.15 3.24 -15.92
N ALA A 260 12.54 2.71 -16.98
CA ALA A 260 11.29 1.97 -16.89
C ALA A 260 11.42 0.72 -16.01
N PHE A 261 12.55 0.01 -16.11
CA PHE A 261 12.88 -1.14 -15.27
C PHE A 261 12.90 -0.77 -13.78
N TYR A 262 13.61 0.29 -13.40
CA TYR A 262 13.65 0.72 -12.00
C TYR A 262 12.29 1.20 -11.50
N ASN A 263 11.51 1.90 -12.32
CA ASN A 263 10.15 2.33 -11.95
C ASN A 263 9.28 1.11 -11.57
N GLU A 264 9.31 0.04 -12.37
CA GLU A 264 8.55 -1.18 -12.07
C GLU A 264 9.05 -1.90 -10.80
N ILE A 265 10.35 -1.86 -10.52
CA ILE A 265 10.90 -2.41 -9.27
C ILE A 265 10.41 -1.61 -8.07
N PHE A 266 10.57 -0.28 -8.08
CA PHE A 266 10.11 0.57 -6.99
C PHE A 266 8.60 0.47 -6.78
N LEU A 267 7.83 0.39 -7.87
CA LEU A 267 6.40 0.13 -7.80
C LEU A 267 6.14 -1.23 -7.14
N SER A 268 6.80 -2.30 -7.57
CA SER A 268 6.62 -3.62 -6.98
C SER A 268 7.00 -3.68 -5.50
N VAL A 269 7.99 -2.90 -5.05
CA VAL A 269 8.36 -2.77 -3.63
C VAL A 269 7.18 -2.25 -2.78
N THR A 270 6.28 -1.43 -3.32
CA THR A 270 5.11 -0.96 -2.56
C THR A 270 4.20 -2.12 -2.13
N ALA A 271 4.22 -3.24 -2.87
CA ALA A 271 3.43 -4.43 -2.55
C ALA A 271 3.91 -5.15 -1.27
N ILE A 272 5.15 -4.89 -0.82
CA ILE A 272 5.68 -5.38 0.47
C ILE A 272 4.87 -4.81 1.64
N SER A 273 4.14 -3.72 1.46
CA SER A 273 3.18 -3.24 2.45
C SER A 273 2.14 -4.28 2.87
N CYS A 274 1.90 -5.36 2.10
CA CYS A 274 1.03 -6.48 2.53
C CYS A 274 1.56 -7.27 3.74
N PHE A 275 2.83 -7.10 4.10
CA PHE A 275 3.39 -7.67 5.33
C PHE A 275 2.98 -6.88 6.58
N ASP A 276 2.37 -5.71 6.44
CA ASP A 276 1.97 -4.86 7.55
C ASP A 276 1.05 -5.57 8.54
N LEU A 277 0.09 -6.37 8.06
CA LEU A 277 -0.83 -7.15 8.89
C LEU A 277 -0.07 -8.22 9.68
N LEU A 278 0.86 -8.92 9.04
CA LEU A 278 1.70 -9.92 9.70
C LEU A 278 2.57 -9.28 10.79
N LEU A 279 3.24 -8.18 10.45
CA LEU A 279 4.08 -7.42 11.39
C LEU A 279 3.25 -6.79 12.52
N PHE A 280 2.02 -6.36 12.24
CA PHE A 280 1.09 -5.84 13.24
C PHE A 280 0.70 -6.93 14.25
N VAL A 281 0.47 -8.15 13.79
CA VAL A 281 0.23 -9.32 14.65
C VAL A 281 1.44 -9.61 15.54
N LEU A 282 2.64 -9.71 14.95
CA LEU A 282 3.89 -9.99 15.68
C LEU A 282 4.28 -8.87 16.66
N GLY A 283 3.98 -7.62 16.30
CA GLY A 283 4.21 -6.43 17.12
C GLY A 283 3.28 -6.32 18.33
N GLY A 284 2.14 -7.02 18.34
CA GLY A 284 1.19 -7.02 19.45
C GLY A 284 1.68 -7.81 20.67
N SER A 285 1.82 -7.14 21.82
CA SER A 285 2.22 -7.75 23.11
C SER A 285 1.41 -8.98 23.51
N HIS A 286 0.11 -9.00 23.18
CA HIS A 286 -0.80 -10.08 23.54
C HIS A 286 -0.64 -11.36 22.68
N CYS A 287 -0.05 -11.23 21.48
CA CYS A 287 0.24 -12.35 20.58
C CYS A 287 1.64 -12.89 20.85
N ARG A 288 2.61 -12.03 21.23
CA ARG A 288 3.95 -12.47 21.62
C ARG A 288 3.91 -13.45 22.80
N GLN A 289 3.14 -13.14 23.85
CA GLN A 289 2.97 -14.05 24.98
C GLN A 289 2.30 -15.37 24.56
N LYS A 290 1.21 -15.31 23.79
CA LYS A 290 0.48 -16.52 23.35
C LYS A 290 1.22 -17.37 22.32
N ILE A 291 2.03 -16.77 21.44
CA ILE A 291 2.90 -17.51 20.50
C ILE A 291 4.03 -18.17 21.28
N ILE A 292 4.61 -17.50 22.27
CA ILE A 292 5.59 -18.10 23.18
C ILE A 292 4.95 -19.25 23.96
N ASP A 293 3.73 -19.09 24.48
CA ASP A 293 3.01 -20.15 25.19
C ASP A 293 2.66 -21.34 24.27
N LEU A 294 2.22 -21.09 23.03
CA LEU A 294 1.95 -22.12 22.02
C LEU A 294 3.24 -22.83 21.56
N TRP A 295 4.33 -22.09 21.40
CA TRP A 295 5.63 -22.62 21.00
C TRP A 295 6.24 -23.45 22.14
N ASN A 296 6.07 -23.03 23.39
CA ASN A 296 6.44 -23.79 24.58
C ASN A 296 5.58 -25.07 24.73
N CYS A 297 4.28 -25.01 24.42
CA CYS A 297 3.43 -26.20 24.36
C CYS A 297 3.84 -27.16 23.24
N PHE A 298 4.30 -26.65 22.09
CA PHE A 298 4.79 -27.48 20.97
C PHE A 298 6.18 -28.08 21.24
N LEU A 299 7.04 -27.41 21.99
CA LEU A 299 8.35 -27.92 22.44
C LEU A 299 8.27 -28.87 23.65
N CYS A 300 7.12 -28.93 24.33
CA CYS A 300 6.86 -29.86 25.43
C CYS A 300 6.22 -31.19 24.99
N ARG A 301 6.16 -31.48 23.68
CA ARG A 301 5.74 -32.77 23.13
C ARG A 301 6.88 -33.41 22.34
#